data_AF-A0A067R7A2-F1
#
_entry.id   AF-A0A067R7A2-F1
#
_cell.length_a   1.000
_cell.length_b   1.000
_cell.length_c   1.000
_cell.angle_alpha   90.00
_cell.angle_beta   90.00
_cell.angle_gamma   90.00
#
_symmetry.space_group_name_H-M   'P 1'
#
loop_
_entity.id
_entity.type
_entity.pdbx_description
1 polymer ?
#
loop_
_entity_poly.entity_id
_entity_poly.type
_entity_poly.pdbx_seq_one_letter_code
_entity_poly.pdbx_strand_id
1 'polypeptide(L)'
;MTMGDETPVTSLVLPVLIRPILSQLERRDVAASQTLRAALSKVEAAHPGFTYDLVVGIMRRGDLSVNMNESVLRLQGTTSESDVVEYRLSRSEDAFQELNRKSSALKRILSRIPDEIIDRKTFLETIKEIASAIKKLLDAVNEVAGFIPGTTGKQALEQRKREFVKFSKRFSNTLKEYFKEGQANAVFVSALYLIHQTNMIMVTVKSKCE
;
A
#
# COMPACT_ATOMS: atom_id res chain seq x y z
N MET A 1 -11.83 -9.08 22.49
CA MET A 1 -11.63 -7.79 21.78
C MET A 1 -10.20 -7.36 21.98
N THR A 2 -9.32 -7.69 21.02
CA THR A 2 -7.93 -7.23 20.96
C THR A 2 -7.76 -6.50 19.64
N MET A 3 -8.16 -5.22 19.60
CA MET A 3 -7.69 -4.29 18.57
C MET A 3 -6.24 -3.91 18.90
N GLY A 4 -5.33 -4.88 18.77
CA GLY A 4 -3.90 -4.71 18.96
C GLY A 4 -3.18 -5.04 17.64
N ASP A 5 -2.59 -4.02 17.04
CA ASP A 5 -1.58 -4.10 15.97
C ASP A 5 -1.96 -4.89 14.70
N GLU A 6 -2.97 -4.42 13.96
CA GLU A 6 -3.06 -4.76 12.53
C GLU A 6 -1.85 -4.15 11.80
N THR A 7 -0.81 -4.97 11.63
CA THR A 7 0.36 -4.59 10.83
C THR A 7 -0.06 -4.41 9.37
N PRO A 8 0.43 -3.38 8.66
CA PRO A 8 -0.07 -3.02 7.33
C PRO A 8 0.11 -4.14 6.31
N VAL A 9 1.08 -5.03 6.54
CA VAL A 9 1.33 -6.21 5.72
C VAL A 9 0.09 -7.12 5.62
N THR A 10 -0.70 -7.28 6.69
CA THR A 10 -1.87 -8.18 6.68
C THR A 10 -2.90 -7.74 5.64
N SER A 11 -3.17 -6.44 5.58
CA SER A 11 -4.08 -5.82 4.59
C SER A 11 -3.53 -5.80 3.16
N LEU A 12 -2.23 -6.03 2.98
CA LEU A 12 -1.55 -5.89 1.69
C LEU A 12 -1.26 -7.24 1.01
N VAL A 13 -1.24 -8.36 1.75
CA VAL A 13 -0.99 -9.69 1.16
C VAL A 13 -2.02 -10.04 0.08
N LEU A 14 -3.31 -9.85 0.34
CA LEU A 14 -4.35 -10.17 -0.64
C LEU A 14 -4.17 -9.37 -1.95
N PRO A 15 -4.13 -8.02 -1.94
CA PRO A 15 -4.02 -7.26 -3.18
C PRO A 15 -2.66 -7.35 -3.88
N VAL A 16 -1.55 -7.58 -3.15
CA VAL A 16 -0.19 -7.45 -3.70
C VAL A 16 0.44 -8.80 -4.04
N LEU A 17 0.08 -9.86 -3.31
CA LEU A 17 0.64 -11.19 -3.54
C LEU A 17 -0.39 -12.12 -4.19
N ILE A 18 -1.55 -12.28 -3.56
CA ILE A 18 -2.53 -13.28 -3.99
C ILE A 18 -3.22 -12.88 -5.30
N ARG A 19 -3.69 -11.64 -5.43
CA ARG A 19 -4.41 -11.21 -6.63
C ARG A 19 -3.58 -11.37 -7.91
N PRO A 20 -2.30 -10.94 -7.98
CA PRO A 20 -1.47 -11.19 -9.15
C PRO A 20 -1.31 -12.68 -9.49
N ILE A 21 -1.17 -13.55 -8.47
CA ILE A 21 -1.10 -15.01 -8.68
C ILE A 21 -2.41 -15.53 -9.31
N LEU A 22 -3.57 -15.07 -8.83
CA LEU A 22 -4.86 -15.44 -9.38
C LEU A 22 -5.05 -14.91 -10.82
N SER A 23 -4.59 -13.69 -11.12
CA SER A 23 -4.60 -13.14 -12.48
C SER A 23 -3.73 -13.97 -13.44
N GLN A 24 -2.60 -14.52 -12.96
CA GLN A 24 -1.79 -15.46 -13.75
C GLN A 24 -2.50 -16.82 -13.93
N LEU A 25 -3.18 -17.32 -12.89
CA LEU A 25 -3.97 -18.55 -12.94
C LEU A 25 -5.16 -18.43 -13.90
N GLU A 26 -5.77 -17.26 -14.00
CA GLU A 26 -6.91 -16.97 -14.89
C GLU A 26 -6.58 -17.23 -16.37
N ARG A 27 -5.31 -17.10 -16.76
CA ARG A 27 -4.84 -17.45 -18.11
C ARG A 27 -4.88 -18.96 -18.40
N ARG A 28 -4.93 -19.80 -17.36
CA ARG A 28 -4.98 -21.26 -17.46
C ARG A 28 -6.38 -21.80 -17.19
N ASP A 29 -7.02 -21.29 -16.14
CA ASP A 29 -8.37 -21.69 -15.75
C ASP A 29 -9.10 -20.51 -15.13
N VAL A 30 -10.03 -19.95 -15.91
CA VAL A 30 -10.85 -18.81 -15.49
C VAL A 30 -11.78 -19.20 -14.34
N ALA A 31 -12.41 -20.37 -14.41
CA ALA A 31 -13.41 -20.77 -13.42
C ALA A 31 -12.76 -21.04 -12.05
N ALA A 32 -11.63 -21.75 -12.02
CA ALA A 32 -10.87 -21.99 -10.81
C ALA A 32 -10.34 -20.68 -10.21
N SER A 33 -9.77 -19.80 -11.03
CA SER A 33 -9.25 -18.51 -10.57
C SER A 33 -10.34 -17.63 -9.95
N GLN A 34 -11.51 -17.54 -10.60
CA GLN A 34 -12.62 -16.74 -10.08
C GLN A 34 -13.21 -17.34 -8.79
N THR A 35 -13.30 -18.66 -8.70
CA THR A 35 -13.75 -19.35 -7.47
C THR A 35 -12.83 -19.05 -6.30
N LEU A 36 -11.52 -19.16 -6.49
CA LEU A 36 -10.52 -18.84 -5.47
C LEU A 36 -10.55 -17.35 -5.09
N ARG A 37 -10.64 -16.46 -6.09
CA ARG A 37 -10.72 -15.01 -5.87
C ARG A 37 -11.92 -14.66 -5.01
N ALA A 38 -13.09 -15.20 -5.32
CA ALA A 38 -14.33 -14.95 -4.57
C ALA A 38 -14.23 -15.48 -3.13
N ALA A 39 -13.76 -16.72 -2.96
CA ALA A 39 -13.61 -17.33 -1.63
C ALA A 39 -12.62 -16.55 -0.74
N LEU A 40 -11.43 -16.22 -1.28
CA LEU A 40 -10.39 -15.50 -0.54
C LEU A 40 -10.83 -14.06 -0.21
N SER A 41 -11.51 -13.38 -1.13
CA SER A 41 -12.03 -12.03 -0.86
C SER A 41 -13.14 -12.05 0.20
N LYS A 42 -14.01 -13.06 0.16
CA LYS A 42 -15.11 -13.20 1.14
C LYS A 42 -14.59 -13.52 2.54
N VAL A 43 -13.64 -14.45 2.67
CA VAL A 43 -13.06 -14.79 3.98
C VAL A 43 -12.24 -13.64 4.53
N GLU A 44 -11.47 -12.92 3.71
CA GLU A 44 -10.70 -11.75 4.17
C GLU A 44 -11.62 -10.63 4.68
N ALA A 45 -12.77 -10.41 4.02
CA ALA A 45 -13.76 -9.44 4.47
C ALA A 45 -14.43 -9.84 5.79
N ALA A 46 -14.66 -11.14 6.02
CA ALA A 46 -15.24 -11.66 7.25
C ALA A 46 -14.22 -11.79 8.41
N HIS A 47 -12.96 -12.08 8.06
CA HIS A 47 -11.86 -12.36 8.97
C HIS A 47 -10.57 -11.68 8.44
N PRO A 48 -10.40 -10.37 8.67
CA PRO A 48 -9.20 -9.65 8.25
C PRO A 48 -7.91 -10.31 8.77
N GLY A 49 -6.91 -10.44 7.90
CA GLY A 49 -5.66 -11.12 8.20
C GLY A 49 -5.61 -12.60 7.83
N PHE A 50 -6.76 -13.22 7.48
CA PHE A 50 -6.79 -14.64 7.09
C PHE A 50 -5.82 -14.96 5.95
N THR A 51 -5.76 -14.11 4.92
CA THR A 51 -4.89 -14.32 3.77
C THR A 51 -3.41 -14.26 4.15
N TYR A 52 -3.06 -13.39 5.10
CA TYR A 52 -1.70 -13.34 5.65
C TYR A 52 -1.35 -14.62 6.39
N ASP A 53 -2.24 -15.08 7.28
CA ASP A 53 -2.04 -16.31 8.05
C ASP A 53 -1.94 -17.54 7.14
N LEU A 54 -2.74 -17.59 6.06
CA LEU A 54 -2.66 -18.62 5.05
C LEU A 54 -1.28 -18.65 4.38
N VAL A 55 -0.77 -17.51 3.93
CA VAL A 55 0.55 -17.41 3.28
C VAL A 55 1.67 -17.79 4.24
N VAL A 56 1.64 -17.27 5.47
CA VAL A 56 2.62 -17.63 6.52
C VAL A 56 2.55 -19.12 6.83
N GLY A 57 1.35 -19.70 6.87
CA GLY A 57 1.14 -21.14 7.05
C GLY A 57 1.79 -21.97 5.94
N ILE A 58 1.61 -21.58 4.68
CA ILE A 58 2.24 -22.23 3.52
C ILE A 58 3.76 -22.13 3.60
N MET A 59 4.30 -20.95 3.91
CA MET A 59 5.74 -20.73 4.03
C MET A 59 6.37 -21.58 5.14
N ARG A 60 5.72 -21.66 6.30
CA ARG A 60 6.17 -22.53 7.41
C ARG A 60 6.19 -23.99 7.01
N ARG A 61 5.18 -24.46 6.27
CA ARG A 61 5.12 -25.84 5.76
C ARG A 61 6.20 -26.13 4.72
N GLY A 62 6.66 -25.11 3.99
CA GLY A 62 7.75 -25.19 3.03
C GLY A 62 9.14 -24.88 3.59
N ASP A 63 9.28 -24.68 4.91
CA ASP A 63 10.53 -24.26 5.58
C ASP A 63 11.18 -23.00 4.97
N LEU A 64 10.34 -22.03 4.57
CA LEU A 64 10.77 -20.78 3.97
C LEU A 64 10.90 -19.68 5.02
N SER A 65 12.14 -19.25 5.30
CA SER A 65 12.44 -18.11 6.18
C SER A 65 12.52 -16.81 5.38
N VAL A 66 11.37 -16.20 5.10
CA VAL A 66 11.29 -14.93 4.33
C VAL A 66 10.66 -13.83 5.17
N ASN A 67 11.24 -12.62 5.12
CA ASN A 67 10.65 -11.44 5.74
C ASN A 67 9.45 -10.94 4.92
N MET A 68 8.25 -11.18 5.42
CA MET A 68 7.00 -10.76 4.76
C MET A 68 6.90 -9.26 4.54
N ASN A 69 7.41 -8.43 5.46
CA ASN A 69 7.34 -6.97 5.29
C ASN A 69 8.22 -6.52 4.11
N GLU A 70 9.43 -7.07 4.04
CA GLU A 70 10.36 -6.79 2.95
C GLU A 70 9.80 -7.28 1.61
N SER A 71 9.34 -8.53 1.54
CA SER A 71 8.84 -9.12 0.30
C SER A 71 7.59 -8.42 -0.20
N VAL A 72 6.61 -8.14 0.66
CA VAL A 72 5.41 -7.40 0.27
C VAL A 72 5.78 -5.98 -0.16
N LEU A 73 6.70 -5.30 0.54
CA LEU A 73 7.14 -3.96 0.14
C LEU A 73 7.79 -3.96 -1.25
N ARG A 74 8.64 -4.95 -1.54
CA ARG A 74 9.28 -5.12 -2.85
C ARG A 74 8.25 -5.36 -3.96
N LEU A 75 7.26 -6.21 -3.72
CA LEU A 75 6.20 -6.55 -4.67
C LEU A 75 5.23 -5.38 -4.98
N GLN A 76 5.18 -4.36 -4.13
CA GLN A 76 4.38 -3.15 -4.41
C GLN A 76 4.84 -2.44 -5.69
N GLY A 77 6.14 -2.48 -5.99
CA GLY A 77 6.69 -1.86 -7.20
C GLY A 77 6.36 -2.59 -8.49
N THR A 78 6.03 -3.88 -8.41
CA THR A 78 5.75 -4.74 -9.56
C THR A 78 4.26 -4.93 -9.81
N THR A 79 3.41 -4.51 -8.88
CA THR A 79 1.96 -4.63 -9.04
C THR A 79 1.48 -3.64 -10.11
N SER A 80 0.89 -4.15 -11.19
CA SER A 80 0.46 -3.29 -12.29
C SER A 80 -0.75 -2.45 -11.87
N GLU A 81 -0.90 -1.24 -12.43
CA GLU A 81 -2.08 -0.39 -12.19
C GLU A 81 -3.40 -1.07 -12.62
N SER A 82 -3.31 -2.06 -13.53
CA SER A 82 -4.43 -2.93 -13.93
C SER A 82 -4.79 -3.98 -12.88
N ASP A 83 -3.85 -4.44 -12.05
CA ASP A 83 -4.11 -5.48 -11.05
C ASP A 83 -4.78 -4.94 -9.78
N VAL A 84 -4.75 -3.62 -9.57
CA VAL A 84 -5.32 -2.96 -8.38
C VAL A 84 -6.47 -2.01 -8.75
N VAL A 85 -7.44 -2.54 -9.50
CA VAL A 85 -8.68 -1.86 -9.91
C VAL A 85 -9.39 -1.19 -8.72
N GLU A 86 -9.27 -1.77 -7.54
CA GLU A 86 -9.89 -1.26 -6.31
C GLU A 86 -9.43 0.15 -5.93
N TYR A 87 -8.16 0.49 -6.15
CA TYR A 87 -7.61 1.80 -5.79
C TYR A 87 -7.51 2.78 -6.96
N ARG A 88 -7.75 2.32 -8.19
CA ARG A 88 -7.72 3.19 -9.36
C ARG A 88 -9.00 3.99 -9.49
N LEU A 89 -8.86 5.30 -9.67
CA LEU A 89 -9.95 6.21 -9.99
C LEU A 89 -10.24 6.13 -11.50
N SER A 90 -11.52 5.98 -11.86
CA SER A 90 -12.00 5.82 -13.23
C SER A 90 -12.31 7.16 -13.93
N ARG A 91 -12.45 8.23 -13.16
CA ARG A 91 -12.72 9.60 -13.61
C ARG A 91 -11.63 10.15 -14.52
N SER A 92 -12.01 10.72 -15.66
CA SER A 92 -11.08 11.20 -16.70
C SER A 92 -10.46 12.56 -16.43
N GLU A 93 -10.99 13.33 -15.47
CA GLU A 93 -10.48 14.67 -15.19
C GLU A 93 -9.04 14.65 -14.66
N ASP A 94 -8.28 15.68 -15.05
CA ASP A 94 -6.82 15.73 -14.81
C ASP A 94 -6.44 15.57 -13.33
N ALA A 95 -7.22 16.14 -12.41
CA ALA A 95 -6.97 16.02 -10.97
C ALA A 95 -7.00 14.56 -10.48
N PHE A 96 -7.94 13.74 -10.97
CA PHE A 96 -8.06 12.33 -10.60
C PHE A 96 -6.95 11.48 -11.24
N GLN A 97 -6.61 11.77 -12.50
CA GLN A 97 -5.51 11.11 -13.19
C GLN A 97 -4.17 11.44 -12.54
N GLU A 98 -3.98 12.68 -12.11
CA GLU A 98 -2.77 13.11 -11.42
C GLU A 98 -2.64 12.45 -10.05
N LEU A 99 -3.75 12.35 -9.30
CA LEU A 99 -3.78 11.61 -8.04
C LEU A 99 -3.40 10.12 -8.23
N ASN A 100 -3.93 9.45 -9.26
CA ASN A 100 -3.53 8.08 -9.63
C ASN A 100 -2.00 8.01 -9.86
N ARG A 101 -1.45 8.89 -10.71
CA ARG A 101 -0.01 8.92 -11.02
C ARG A 101 0.85 9.17 -9.79
N LYS A 102 0.49 10.14 -8.94
CA LYS A 102 1.27 10.47 -7.72
C LYS A 102 1.22 9.34 -6.70
N SER A 103 0.06 8.70 -6.53
CA SER A 103 -0.11 7.52 -5.68
C SER A 103 0.78 6.36 -6.14
N SER A 104 0.75 6.02 -7.43
CA SER A 104 1.61 4.98 -8.02
C SER A 104 3.09 5.33 -7.90
N ALA A 105 3.47 6.58 -8.17
CA ALA A 105 4.86 7.02 -8.07
C ALA A 105 5.42 6.88 -6.65
N LEU A 106 4.66 7.28 -5.62
CA LEU A 106 5.08 7.12 -4.22
C LEU A 106 5.26 5.64 -3.87
N LYS A 107 4.29 4.78 -4.21
CA LYS A 107 4.38 3.34 -3.92
C LYS A 107 5.60 2.70 -4.59
N ARG A 108 5.90 3.07 -5.84
CA ARG A 108 7.06 2.57 -6.58
C ARG A 108 8.40 3.04 -6.00
N ILE A 109 8.46 4.26 -5.47
CA ILE A 109 9.67 4.75 -4.81
C ILE A 109 9.87 3.98 -3.49
N LEU A 110 8.81 3.82 -2.68
CA LEU A 110 8.85 3.09 -1.41
C LEU A 110 9.24 1.61 -1.60
N SER A 111 8.83 0.97 -2.70
CA SER A 111 9.16 -0.43 -2.97
C SER A 111 10.64 -0.70 -3.24
N ARG A 112 11.44 0.34 -3.53
CA ARG A 112 12.90 0.21 -3.74
C ARG A 112 13.70 0.21 -2.44
N ILE A 113 13.07 0.57 -1.31
CA ILE A 113 13.73 0.64 0.00
C ILE A 113 14.50 -0.66 0.31
N PRO A 114 13.94 -1.88 0.18
CA PRO A 114 14.67 -3.12 0.45
C PRO A 114 16.01 -3.24 -0.29
N ASP A 115 16.08 -2.75 -1.53
CA ASP A 115 17.27 -2.88 -2.37
C ASP A 115 18.26 -1.72 -2.14
N GLU A 116 17.77 -0.54 -1.79
CA GLU A 116 18.59 0.68 -1.68
C GLU A 116 19.06 0.96 -0.24
N ILE A 117 18.41 0.39 0.80
CA ILE A 117 18.65 0.70 2.23
C ILE A 117 20.06 0.37 2.73
N ILE A 118 20.78 -0.52 2.04
CA ILE A 118 22.14 -0.94 2.38
C ILE A 118 23.17 0.11 1.93
N ASP A 119 22.99 0.69 0.73
CA ASP A 119 23.89 1.73 0.22
C ASP A 119 23.46 3.11 0.72
N ARG A 120 24.18 3.64 1.71
CA ARG A 120 23.82 4.89 2.38
C ARG A 120 23.64 6.07 1.40
N LYS A 121 24.47 6.16 0.37
CA LYS A 121 24.42 7.29 -0.58
C LYS A 121 23.14 7.21 -1.42
N THR A 122 22.87 6.05 -1.99
CA THR A 122 21.65 5.78 -2.77
C THR A 122 20.42 5.95 -1.89
N PHE A 123 20.43 5.39 -0.68
CA PHE A 123 19.30 5.50 0.23
C PHE A 123 18.96 6.94 0.63
N LEU A 124 19.95 7.81 0.80
CA LEU A 124 19.70 9.22 1.07
C LEU A 124 19.03 9.94 -0.11
N GLU A 125 19.35 9.57 -1.36
CA GLU A 125 18.64 10.06 -2.53
C GLU A 125 17.21 9.52 -2.59
N THR A 126 17.01 8.23 -2.29
CA THR A 126 15.67 7.63 -2.17
C THR A 126 14.81 8.36 -1.15
N ILE A 127 15.36 8.71 0.01
CA ILE A 127 14.65 9.47 1.04
C ILE A 127 14.20 10.85 0.52
N LYS A 128 15.05 11.55 -0.24
CA LYS A 128 14.68 12.84 -0.86
C LYS A 128 13.58 12.66 -1.90
N GLU A 129 13.65 11.61 -2.71
CA GLU A 129 12.61 11.25 -3.67
C GLU A 129 11.27 10.95 -2.98
N ILE A 130 11.28 10.19 -1.88
CA ILE A 130 10.10 9.91 -1.06
C ILE A 130 9.50 11.21 -0.53
N ALA A 131 10.31 12.09 0.06
CA ALA A 131 9.83 13.37 0.59
C ALA A 131 9.17 14.24 -0.51
N SER A 132 9.77 14.28 -1.69
CA SER A 132 9.22 14.98 -2.86
C SER A 132 7.90 14.35 -3.33
N ALA A 133 7.83 13.02 -3.40
CA ALA A 133 6.62 12.29 -3.81
C ALA A 133 5.47 12.44 -2.80
N ILE A 134 5.76 12.43 -1.49
CA ILE A 134 4.79 12.69 -0.42
C ILE A 134 4.17 14.07 -0.59
N LYS A 135 4.99 15.10 -0.83
CA LYS A 135 4.50 16.47 -1.06
C LYS A 135 3.58 16.52 -2.28
N LYS A 136 4.03 15.98 -3.41
CA LYS A 136 3.26 15.92 -4.66
C LYS A 136 1.92 15.17 -4.51
N LEU A 137 1.90 14.08 -3.75
CA LEU A 137 0.67 13.35 -3.46
C LEU A 137 -0.30 14.21 -2.64
N LEU A 138 0.18 14.87 -1.60
CA LEU A 138 -0.66 15.74 -0.76
C LEU A 138 -1.23 16.93 -1.53
N ASP A 139 -0.45 17.51 -2.45
CA ASP A 139 -0.91 18.58 -3.35
C ASP A 139 -2.05 18.07 -4.25
N ALA A 140 -1.88 16.90 -4.89
CA ALA A 140 -2.93 16.28 -5.72
C ALA A 140 -4.20 15.91 -4.91
N VAL A 141 -4.05 15.49 -3.64
CA VAL A 141 -5.19 15.25 -2.75
C VAL A 141 -5.99 16.52 -2.49
N ASN A 142 -5.32 17.67 -2.32
CA ASN A 142 -6.00 18.95 -2.13
C ASN A 142 -6.76 19.39 -3.39
N GLU A 143 -6.20 19.14 -4.58
CA GLU A 143 -6.88 19.43 -5.85
C GLU A 143 -8.17 18.62 -5.98
N VAL A 144 -8.11 17.30 -5.70
CA VAL A 144 -9.28 16.42 -5.78
C VAL A 144 -10.32 16.73 -4.69
N ALA A 145 -9.92 17.28 -3.53
CA ALA A 145 -10.85 17.69 -2.49
C ALA A 145 -11.87 18.75 -2.96
N GLY A 146 -11.53 19.53 -4.00
CA GLY A 146 -12.46 20.46 -4.65
C GLY A 146 -13.65 19.78 -5.33
N PHE A 147 -13.48 18.54 -5.78
CA PHE A 147 -14.48 17.76 -6.52
C PHE A 147 -15.36 16.88 -5.62
N ILE A 148 -15.03 16.75 -4.33
CA ILE A 148 -15.82 15.94 -3.40
C ILE A 148 -17.10 16.71 -2.99
N PRO A 149 -18.30 16.14 -3.24
CA PRO A 149 -19.55 16.76 -2.85
C PRO A 149 -19.79 16.68 -1.34
N GLY A 150 -20.40 17.73 -0.79
CA GLY A 150 -20.81 17.79 0.61
C GLY A 150 -19.67 17.96 1.62
N THR A 151 -20.02 18.36 2.84
CA THR A 151 -19.07 18.60 3.92
C THR A 151 -18.53 17.29 4.52
N THR A 152 -19.36 16.25 4.62
CA THR A 152 -18.99 14.95 5.19
C THR A 152 -17.91 14.24 4.38
N GLY A 153 -18.00 14.28 3.04
CA GLY A 153 -16.97 13.69 2.18
C GLY A 153 -15.62 14.40 2.31
N LYS A 154 -15.64 15.74 2.34
CA LYS A 154 -14.43 16.56 2.55
C LYS A 154 -13.79 16.30 3.91
N GLN A 155 -14.59 16.18 4.97
CA GLN A 155 -14.09 15.82 6.31
C GLN A 155 -13.44 14.43 6.33
N ALA A 156 -14.02 13.44 5.65
CA ALA A 156 -13.45 12.11 5.54
C ALA A 156 -12.08 12.12 4.84
N LEU A 157 -11.95 12.86 3.73
CA LEU A 157 -10.67 12.99 3.03
C LEU A 157 -9.63 13.74 3.89
N GLU A 158 -10.02 14.82 4.57
CA GLU A 158 -9.12 15.55 5.47
C GLU A 158 -8.65 14.68 6.64
N GLN A 159 -9.51 13.81 7.17
CA GLN A 159 -9.11 12.83 8.18
C GLN A 159 -8.04 11.86 7.65
N ARG A 160 -8.23 11.31 6.45
CA ARG A 160 -7.23 10.43 5.80
C ARG A 160 -5.91 11.15 5.53
N LYS A 161 -5.97 12.41 5.12
CA LYS A 161 -4.79 13.26 4.93
C LYS A 161 -4.03 13.47 6.25
N ARG A 162 -4.72 13.73 7.36
CA ARG A 162 -4.09 13.84 8.69
C ARG A 162 -3.43 12.54 9.13
N GLU A 163 -4.09 11.41 8.93
CA GLU A 163 -3.54 10.08 9.21
C GLU A 163 -2.28 9.82 8.38
N PHE A 164 -2.32 10.09 7.08
CA PHE A 164 -1.15 9.95 6.20
C PHE A 164 0.03 10.83 6.67
N VAL A 165 -0.21 12.09 7.04
CA VAL A 165 0.83 12.99 7.59
C VAL A 165 1.40 12.45 8.90
N LYS A 166 0.58 11.88 9.78
CA LYS A 166 1.03 11.23 11.02
C LYS A 166 1.99 10.07 10.71
N PHE A 167 1.66 9.21 9.76
CA PHE A 167 2.52 8.09 9.37
C PHE A 167 3.78 8.55 8.62
N SER A 168 3.72 9.63 7.85
CA SER A 168 4.91 10.25 7.22
C SER A 168 5.91 10.78 8.25
N LYS A 169 5.43 11.42 9.32
CA LYS A 169 6.27 11.82 10.46
C LYS A 169 6.86 10.60 11.18
N ARG A 170 6.07 9.55 11.40
CA ARG A 170 6.54 8.29 11.99
C ARG A 170 7.65 7.67 11.13
N PHE A 171 7.48 7.60 9.82
CA PHE A 171 8.50 7.12 8.88
C PHE A 171 9.81 7.91 8.99
N SER A 172 9.72 9.23 9.04
CA SER A 172 10.91 10.08 9.24
C SER A 172 11.63 9.82 10.57
N ASN A 173 10.89 9.56 11.65
CA ASN A 173 11.48 9.19 12.94
C ASN A 173 12.13 7.80 12.90
N THR A 174 11.47 6.82 12.29
CA THR A 174 12.01 5.47 12.09
C THR A 174 13.30 5.48 11.27
N LEU A 175 13.41 6.36 10.26
CA LEU A 175 14.67 6.54 9.52
C LEU A 175 15.80 7.06 10.43
N LYS A 176 15.50 8.01 11.34
CA LYS A 176 16.50 8.51 12.29
C LYS A 176 16.98 7.42 13.25
N GLU A 177 16.07 6.57 13.72
CA GLU A 177 16.39 5.41 14.55
C GLU A 177 17.20 4.38 13.77
N TYR A 178 16.83 4.08 12.51
CA TYR A 178 17.57 3.19 11.63
C TYR A 178 19.03 3.63 11.44
N PHE A 179 19.29 4.92 11.21
CA PHE A 179 20.68 5.40 11.09
C PHE A 179 21.51 5.28 12.38
N LYS A 180 20.88 5.05 13.53
CA LYS A 180 21.54 4.81 14.81
C LYS A 180 21.70 3.32 15.12
N GLU A 181 20.66 2.53 14.87
CA GLU A 181 20.52 1.15 15.37
C GLU A 181 20.62 0.08 14.27
N GLY A 182 20.52 0.47 12.99
CA GLY A 182 20.62 -0.44 11.84
C GLY A 182 19.40 -1.36 11.62
N GLN A 183 18.30 -1.15 12.34
CA GLN A 183 17.11 -2.02 12.26
C GLN A 183 16.25 -1.79 11.01
N ALA A 184 16.63 -2.42 9.89
CA ALA A 184 15.98 -2.25 8.58
C ALA A 184 14.49 -2.64 8.57
N ASN A 185 14.10 -3.69 9.30
CA ASN A 185 12.71 -4.18 9.31
C ASN A 185 11.72 -3.11 9.81
N ALA A 186 12.12 -2.26 10.77
CA ALA A 186 11.29 -1.17 11.23
C ALA A 186 10.99 -0.16 10.10
N VAL A 187 11.97 0.12 9.24
CA VAL A 187 11.80 0.97 8.06
C VAL A 187 10.82 0.34 7.08
N PHE A 188 10.90 -0.97 6.84
CA PHE A 188 9.98 -1.68 5.95
C PHE A 188 8.52 -1.60 6.44
N VAL A 189 8.28 -1.87 7.72
CA VAL A 189 6.95 -1.77 8.32
C VAL A 189 6.41 -0.34 8.20
N SER A 190 7.26 0.66 8.48
CA SER A 190 6.87 2.07 8.41
C SER A 190 6.56 2.53 6.99
N ALA A 191 7.29 2.03 5.98
CA ALA A 191 7.00 2.25 4.57
C ALA A 191 5.68 1.59 4.13
N LEU A 192 5.40 0.37 4.59
CA LEU A 192 4.12 -0.31 4.31
C LEU A 192 2.92 0.46 4.87
N TYR A 193 3.06 1.10 6.03
CA TYR A 193 2.02 1.98 6.55
C TYR A 193 1.75 3.16 5.61
N LEU A 194 2.78 3.78 5.02
CA LEU A 194 2.59 4.85 4.04
C LEU A 194 1.84 4.38 2.80
N ILE A 195 2.14 3.17 2.32
CA ILE A 195 1.42 2.56 1.19
C ILE A 195 -0.03 2.30 1.56
N HIS A 196 -0.29 1.71 2.73
CA HIS A 196 -1.64 1.46 3.21
C HIS A 196 -2.45 2.77 3.32
N GLN A 197 -1.88 3.82 3.92
CA GLN A 197 -2.54 5.13 4.02
C GLN A 197 -2.77 5.79 2.66
N THR A 198 -1.84 5.62 1.72
CA THR A 198 -2.04 6.05 0.33
C THR A 198 -3.25 5.35 -0.29
N ASN A 199 -3.38 4.03 -0.13
CA ASN A 199 -4.54 3.28 -0.62
C ASN A 199 -5.84 3.73 0.06
N MET A 200 -5.83 4.04 1.37
CA MET A 200 -7.01 4.54 2.08
C MET A 200 -7.49 5.91 1.57
N ILE A 201 -6.56 6.79 1.17
CA ILE A 201 -6.89 8.04 0.49
C ILE A 201 -7.61 7.73 -0.85
N MET A 202 -7.02 6.85 -1.67
CA MET A 202 -7.60 6.48 -2.97
C MET A 202 -9.02 5.90 -2.83
N VAL A 203 -9.23 4.95 -1.91
CA VAL A 203 -10.54 4.36 -1.62
C VAL A 203 -11.55 5.41 -1.17
N THR A 204 -11.11 6.36 -0.32
CA THR A 204 -11.98 7.43 0.17
C THR A 204 -12.41 8.35 -0.96
N VAL A 205 -11.46 8.77 -1.82
CA VAL A 205 -11.78 9.60 -2.99
C VAL A 205 -12.75 8.86 -3.91
N LYS A 206 -12.46 7.58 -4.22
CA LYS A 206 -13.32 6.75 -5.06
C LYS A 206 -14.75 6.69 -4.52
N SER A 207 -14.91 6.29 -3.25
CA SER A 207 -16.23 6.18 -2.61
C SER A 207 -17.02 7.50 -2.50
N LYS A 208 -16.36 8.66 -2.60
CA LYS A 208 -17.02 9.97 -2.49
C LYS A 208 -17.22 10.66 -3.83
N CYS A 209 -16.59 10.17 -4.90
CA CYS A 209 -16.60 10.79 -6.22
C CYS A 209 -17.11 9.89 -7.35
N GLU A 210 -17.24 8.59 -7.10
CA GLU A 210 -17.77 7.53 -7.98
C GLU A 210 -18.91 6.79 -7.26
#